data_AF-A0A7W1RCC6-F1
#
_entry.id   AF-A0A7W1RCC6-F1
#
_cell.length_a   1.000
_cell.length_b   1.000
_cell.length_c   1.000
_cell.angle_alpha   90.00
_cell.angle_beta   90.00
_cell.angle_gamma   90.00
#
_symmetry.space_group_name_H-M   'P 1'
#
loop_
_entity.id
_entity.type
_entity.pdbx_description
1 polymer ?
#
loop_
_entity_poly.entity_id
_entity_poly.type
_entity_poly.pdbx_seq_one_letter_code
_entity_poly.pdbx_strand_id
1 'polypeptide(L)' 'MIEPRCTHCEQTIGVYEPLVVLADGRPRETSRAAEPHAVHPGVRCYHRSCFERIEDHASEM' A
#
# COMPACT_ATOMS: atom_id res chain seq x y z
N MET A 1 -2.65 7.02 -16.03
CA MET A 1 -2.28 6.03 -14.99
C MET A 1 -2.05 6.79 -13.70
N ILE A 2 -2.68 6.38 -12.61
CA ILE A 2 -2.42 6.98 -11.29
C ILE A 2 -1.14 6.36 -10.74
N GLU A 3 -0.23 7.19 -10.24
CA GLU A 3 0.95 6.72 -9.54
C GLU A 3 0.57 6.42 -8.09
N PRO A 4 0.64 5.15 -7.62
CA PRO A 4 0.35 4.84 -6.23
C PRO A 4 1.30 5.62 -5.33
N ARG A 5 0.73 6.33 -4.35
CA ARG A 5 1.50 7.02 -3.31
C ARG A 5 1.19 6.38 -1.97
N CYS A 6 2.23 6.07 -1.23
CA CYS A 6 2.09 5.53 0.10
C CYS A 6 1.35 6.54 0.99
N THR A 7 0.28 6.09 1.65
CA THR A 7 -0.52 6.95 2.54
C THR A 7 0.26 7.36 3.81
N HIS A 8 1.35 6.65 4.15
CA HIS A 8 2.16 6.92 5.34
C HIS A 8 3.33 7.87 5.09
N CYS A 9 4.13 7.66 4.04
CA CYS A 9 5.30 8.51 3.74
C CYS A 9 5.09 9.46 2.56
N GLU A 10 3.94 9.40 1.91
CA GLU A 10 3.53 10.24 0.77
C GLU A 10 4.41 10.09 -0.49
N GLN A 11 5.38 9.19 -0.46
CA GLN A 11 6.25 8.87 -1.59
C GLN A 11 5.56 7.96 -2.61
N THR A 12 5.93 8.09 -3.88
CA THR A 12 5.50 7.18 -4.95
C THR A 12 6.02 5.77 -4.71
N ILE A 13 5.17 4.78 -4.92
CA ILE A 13 5.50 3.36 -4.86
C ILE A 13 5.89 2.91 -6.28
N GLY A 14 7.09 2.36 -6.43
CA GLY A 14 7.62 1.91 -7.71
C GLY A 14 6.80 0.80 -8.36
N VAL A 15 6.99 0.62 -9.67
CA VAL A 15 6.24 -0.38 -10.47
C VAL A 15 6.40 -1.80 -9.90
N TYR A 16 7.63 -2.14 -9.54
CA TYR A 16 8.02 -3.47 -9.08
C TYR A 16 8.18 -3.55 -7.56
N GLU A 17 7.94 -2.45 -6.85
CA GLU A 17 8.06 -2.43 -5.41
C GLU A 17 6.86 -3.12 -4.75
N PRO A 18 7.07 -3.84 -3.63
CA PRO A 18 5.99 -4.40 -2.84
C PRO A 18 5.03 -3.30 -2.35
N LEU A 19 3.76 -3.51 -2.67
CA LEU A 19 2.64 -2.61 -2.42
C LEU A 19 1.62 -3.34 -1.55
N VAL A 20 1.23 -2.74 -0.43
CA VAL A 20 0.09 -3.20 0.37
C VAL A 20 -1.11 -2.32 0.05
N VAL A 21 -2.20 -2.93 -0.41
CA VAL A 21 -3.49 -2.27 -0.60
C VAL A 21 -4.44 -2.69 0.51
N LEU A 22 -5.19 -1.73 1.07
CA LEU A 22 -6.30 -1.99 1.99
C LEU A 22 -7.59 -2.02 1.18
N ALA A 23 -8.06 -3.23 0.86
CA ALA A 23 -9.36 -3.46 0.24
C ALA A 23 -10.30 -4.07 1.29
N ASP A 24 -11.49 -3.50 1.47
CA ASP A 24 -12.49 -3.99 2.46
C ASP A 24 -11.93 -4.15 3.88
N GLY A 25 -11.00 -3.27 4.27
CA GLY A 25 -10.34 -3.30 5.58
C GLY A 25 -9.32 -4.43 5.77
N ARG A 26 -9.02 -5.21 4.73
CA ARG A 26 -8.01 -6.27 4.79
C ARG A 26 -6.75 -5.86 4.01
N PRO A 27 -5.56 -5.99 4.62
CA PRO A 27 -4.31 -5.78 3.89
C PRO A 27 -4.07 -6.91 2.92
N ARG A 28 -3.69 -6.54 1.70
CA ARG A 28 -3.30 -7.46 0.64
C ARG A 28 -2.02 -6.95 0.01
N GLU A 29 -1.00 -7.79 -0.03
CA GLU A 29 0.26 -7.50 -0.71
C GLU A 29 0.15 -7.82 -2.20
N THR A 30 0.66 -6.91 -3.04
CA THR A 30 0.75 -7.01 -4.48
C THR A 30 1.88 -6.10 -5.00
N SER A 31 1.94 -5.86 -6.30
CA SER A 31 2.79 -4.83 -6.92
C SER A 31 2.05 -4.21 -8.10
N ARG A 32 2.43 -3.01 -8.52
CA ARG A 32 1.81 -2.37 -9.69
C ARG A 32 2.07 -3.15 -10.98
N ALA A 33 3.19 -3.86 -11.06
CA ALA A 33 3.51 -4.77 -12.16
C ALA A 33 2.57 -5.98 -12.22
N ALA A 34 2.28 -6.59 -11.06
CA ALA A 34 1.41 -7.76 -10.98
C ALA A 34 -0.07 -7.40 -11.16
N GLU A 35 -0.50 -6.29 -10.56
CA GLU A 35 -1.89 -5.86 -10.55
C GLU A 35 -2.01 -4.34 -10.75
N PRO A 36 -1.92 -3.85 -12.00
CA PRO A 36 -2.00 -2.42 -12.29
C PRO A 36 -3.35 -1.79 -11.91
N HIS A 37 -4.40 -2.60 -11.78
CA HIS A 37 -5.75 -2.17 -11.41
C HIS A 37 -6.04 -2.22 -9.90
N ALA A 38 -5.13 -2.79 -9.09
CA ALA A 38 -5.29 -2.84 -7.64
C ALA A 38 -5.23 -1.43 -7.01
N VAL A 39 -4.59 -0.48 -7.70
CA VAL A 39 -4.50 0.93 -7.29
C VAL A 39 -5.57 1.74 -8.02
N HIS A 40 -6.56 2.21 -7.28
CA HIS A 40 -7.61 3.08 -7.80
C HIS A 40 -7.93 4.20 -6.80
N PRO A 41 -8.57 5.30 -7.26
CA PRO A 41 -8.95 6.40 -6.37
C PRO A 41 -9.79 5.88 -5.20
N GLY A 42 -9.38 6.22 -3.98
CA GLY A 42 -10.09 5.83 -2.75
C GLY A 42 -9.52 4.60 -2.03
N VAL A 43 -8.68 3.79 -2.67
CA VAL A 43 -7.96 2.71 -1.97
C VAL A 43 -6.70 3.26 -1.30
N ARG A 44 -6.55 2.95 -0.01
CA ARG A 44 -5.32 3.26 0.73
C ARG A 44 -4.26 2.26 0.33
N CYS A 45 -3.08 2.77 0.02
CA CYS A 45 -1.95 1.95 -0.35
C CYS A 45 -0.69 2.37 0.39
N TYR A 46 0.18 1.40 0.65
CA TYR A 46 1.36 1.55 1.49
C TYR A 46 2.53 0.79 0.88
N HIS A 47 3.75 1.27 1.12
CA HIS A 47 4.90 0.38 1.01
C HIS A 47 4.77 -0.73 2.05
N ARG A 48 5.28 -1.92 1.75
CA ARG A 48 5.34 -3.02 2.72
C ARG A 48 5.94 -2.58 4.06
N SER A 49 7.13 -1.95 4.03
CA SER A 49 7.81 -1.51 5.26
C SER A 49 7.09 -0.38 5.99
N CYS A 50 6.35 0.47 5.28
CA CYS A 50 5.52 1.48 5.94
C CYS A 50 4.31 0.84 6.61
N PHE A 51 3.71 -0.18 5.98
CA PHE A 51 2.59 -0.91 6.55
C PHE A 51 2.99 -1.67 7.81
N GLU A 52 4.13 -2.38 7.78
CA GLU A 52 4.68 -3.09 8.95
C GLU A 52 4.86 -2.16 10.16
N ARG A 53 5.32 -0.93 9.97
CA ARG A 53 5.47 0.06 11.06
C ARG A 53 4.14 0.55 11.62
N ILE A 54 3.08 0.57 10.82
CA ILE A 54 1.74 0.99 11.28
C ILE A 54 1.10 -0.13 12.09
N GLU A 55 1.21 -1.38 11.61
CA GLU A 55 0.64 -2.54 12.30
C GLU A 55 1.37 -2.84 13.62
N ASP A 56 2.68 -2.64 13.67
CA ASP A 56 3.48 -2.75 14.90
C ASP A 56 2.94 -1.80 15.97
N HIS A 57 2.71 -0.53 15.62
CA HIS A 57 2.08 0.45 16.51
C HIS A 57 0.61 0.14 16.85
N ALA A 58 -0.13 -0.54 15.98
CA ALA A 58 -1.51 -0.93 16.25
C ALA A 58 -1.62 -2.12 17.21
N SER A 59 -0.60 -2.99 17.27
CA SER A 59 -0.56 -4.15 18.15
C SER A 59 -0.11 -3.83 19.58
N GLU A 60 0.44 -2.64 19.81
CA GLU A 60 0.86 -2.15 21.14
C GLU A 60 -0.25 -1.44 21.93
N MET A 61 -1.44 -1.23 21.34
CA MET A 61 -2.58 -0.53 21.96
C MET A 61 -3.65 -1.45 22.53
#